data_AF-A0A1R2AT18-F1
#
_entry.id   AF-A0A1R2AT18-F1
#
_cell.length_a   1.000
_cell.length_b   1.000
_cell.length_c   1.000
_cell.angle_alpha   90.00
_cell.angle_beta   90.00
_cell.angle_gamma   90.00
#
_symmetry.space_group_name_H-M   'P 1'
#
loop_
_entity.id
_entity.type
_entity.pdbx_description
1 polymer ?
#
loop_
_entity_poly.entity_id
_entity_poly.type
_entity_poly.pdbx_seq_one_letter_code
_entity_poly.pdbx_strand_id
1 'polypeptide(L)'
;MNPFIALQECVGVGLDQYSFVYCSLNADNVSGYIEGSFLLVLNENTQKFINDVRSLEFPDGKIIVLYDSGDYQGSTKAYWGLKAAGFEPRLLLRINTLPDGVTITPGSPPLIKKSSSAYLPFNNQVALTKTDLEQKNSFFQQLVQINYIAFDITDADGQILPSNQILEMMKNSGIRFVINRGSIVFGKKAFLGGLLLAYVTGKSVSVVIDEIQRPMDVERQKSQDFGEVSQSLEIYDRKNSEEFNKAYDYKATIGKQGVSVDAEKKLMNQHKENRTKDTAICSNCVVV
;
A
#
# COMPACT_ATOMS: atom_id res chain seq x y z
N MET A 1 5.46 -9.44 -14.95
CA MET A 1 5.83 -8.24 -15.73
C MET A 1 6.15 -7.12 -14.76
N ASN A 2 7.17 -6.30 -15.02
CA ASN A 2 7.46 -5.11 -14.22
C ASN A 2 6.31 -4.09 -14.41
N PRO A 3 5.60 -3.66 -13.36
CA PRO A 3 4.52 -2.70 -13.51
C PRO A 3 5.02 -1.25 -13.72
N PHE A 4 6.28 -0.97 -13.43
CA PHE A 4 6.87 0.36 -13.54
C PHE A 4 7.46 0.58 -14.94
N ILE A 5 7.55 1.85 -15.34
CA ILE A 5 8.21 2.28 -16.58
C ILE A 5 8.85 3.65 -16.37
N ALA A 6 10.09 3.83 -16.79
CA ALA A 6 10.72 5.14 -16.83
C ALA A 6 10.33 5.90 -18.11
N LEU A 7 10.30 7.23 -18.05
CA LEU A 7 9.97 8.04 -19.23
C LEU A 7 10.99 7.86 -20.37
N GLN A 8 12.25 7.64 -20.03
CA GLN A 8 13.33 7.33 -20.96
C GLN A 8 13.05 6.04 -21.75
N GLU A 9 12.46 5.02 -21.11
CA GLU A 9 12.05 3.79 -21.79
C GLU A 9 10.97 4.09 -22.84
N CYS A 10 9.98 4.93 -22.49
CA CYS A 10 8.94 5.33 -23.42
C CYS A 10 9.51 6.08 -24.64
N VAL A 11 10.48 6.97 -24.41
CA VAL A 11 11.14 7.72 -25.49
C VAL A 11 11.95 6.79 -26.38
N GLY A 12 12.68 5.82 -25.81
CA GLY A 12 13.48 4.86 -26.56
C GLY A 12 12.66 3.95 -27.50
N VAL A 13 11.38 3.71 -27.18
CA VAL A 13 10.44 2.94 -28.01
C VAL A 13 9.66 3.84 -28.97
N GLY A 14 9.29 5.04 -28.53
CA GLY A 14 8.43 5.97 -29.26
C GLY A 14 7.17 6.31 -28.44
N LEU A 15 6.95 7.61 -28.18
CA LEU A 15 5.84 8.08 -27.33
C LEU A 15 4.46 7.76 -27.92
N ASP A 16 4.36 7.61 -29.25
CA ASP A 16 3.14 7.28 -29.98
C ASP A 16 2.59 5.89 -29.66
N GLN A 17 3.43 4.98 -29.16
CA GLN A 17 3.08 3.63 -28.71
C GLN A 17 2.34 3.62 -27.36
N TYR A 18 2.31 4.75 -26.67
CA TYR A 18 1.75 4.86 -25.33
C TYR A 18 0.52 5.76 -25.30
N SER A 19 -0.36 5.49 -24.35
CA SER A 19 -1.46 6.38 -23.94
C SER A 19 -1.17 6.85 -22.53
N PHE A 20 -0.63 8.06 -22.41
CA PHE A 20 -0.33 8.68 -21.13
C PHE A 20 -1.61 9.22 -20.49
N VAL A 21 -1.79 8.91 -19.20
CA VAL A 21 -2.96 9.32 -18.43
C VAL A 21 -2.50 9.95 -17.13
N TYR A 22 -2.69 11.26 -17.02
CA TYR A 22 -2.54 12.00 -15.78
C TYR A 22 -3.70 11.64 -14.86
N CYS A 23 -3.41 11.16 -13.66
CA CYS A 23 -4.39 10.76 -12.66
C CYS A 23 -4.45 11.80 -11.56
N SER A 24 -5.64 12.32 -11.25
CA SER A 24 -5.83 13.30 -10.18
C SER A 24 -7.12 13.06 -9.41
N LEU A 25 -7.15 13.43 -8.12
CA LEU A 25 -8.38 13.50 -7.34
C LEU A 25 -9.19 14.77 -7.64
N ASN A 26 -8.54 15.82 -8.15
CA ASN A 26 -9.16 17.08 -8.54
C ASN A 26 -8.59 17.60 -9.87
N ALA A 27 -9.47 18.00 -10.79
CA ALA A 27 -9.06 18.56 -12.09
C ALA A 27 -8.24 19.84 -11.94
N ASP A 28 -8.51 20.66 -10.92
CA ASP A 28 -7.85 21.96 -10.73
C ASP A 28 -6.39 21.85 -10.25
N ASN A 29 -5.95 20.66 -9.83
CA ASN A 29 -4.62 20.44 -9.25
C ASN A 29 -3.52 20.17 -10.29
N VAL A 30 -3.82 20.28 -11.59
CA VAL A 30 -2.86 19.96 -12.67
C VAL A 30 -2.17 21.22 -13.17
N SER A 31 -0.88 21.37 -12.86
CA SER A 31 -0.06 22.51 -13.29
C SER A 31 0.62 22.30 -14.64
N GLY A 32 0.85 21.04 -15.02
CA GLY A 32 1.37 20.67 -16.33
C GLY A 32 1.32 19.17 -16.57
N TYR A 33 1.40 18.77 -17.83
CA TYR A 33 1.26 17.38 -18.27
C TYR A 33 2.17 17.06 -19.44
N ILE A 34 2.48 15.77 -19.64
CA ILE A 34 3.22 15.31 -20.83
C ILE A 34 2.32 15.52 -22.05
N GLU A 35 2.83 16.21 -23.07
CA GLU A 35 2.06 16.47 -24.30
C GLU A 35 1.42 15.19 -24.86
N GLY A 36 0.14 15.27 -25.24
CA GLY A 36 -0.65 14.12 -25.71
C GLY A 36 -1.28 13.26 -24.62
N SER A 37 -1.14 13.63 -23.34
CA SER A 37 -1.81 12.92 -22.23
C SER A 37 -3.29 13.25 -22.11
N PHE A 38 -4.03 12.36 -21.44
CA PHE A 38 -5.41 12.57 -21.00
C PHE A 38 -5.50 12.70 -19.48
N LEU A 39 -6.52 13.39 -18.98
CA LEU A 39 -6.82 13.50 -17.56
C LEU A 39 -7.86 12.44 -17.14
N LEU A 40 -7.52 11.64 -16.13
CA LEU A 40 -8.45 10.81 -15.37
C LEU A 40 -8.66 11.41 -13.98
N VAL A 41 -9.85 11.96 -13.75
CA VAL A 41 -10.30 12.40 -12.42
C VAL A 41 -10.88 11.21 -11.66
N LEU A 42 -10.30 10.91 -10.50
CA LEU A 42 -10.63 9.75 -9.69
C LEU A 42 -11.69 10.11 -8.65
N ASN A 43 -12.78 9.36 -8.63
CA ASN A 43 -13.79 9.53 -7.60
C ASN A 43 -13.30 8.99 -6.25
N GLU A 44 -13.59 9.70 -5.18
CA GLU A 44 -13.37 9.20 -3.81
C GLU A 44 -14.40 8.13 -3.43
N ASN A 45 -15.64 8.26 -3.92
CA ASN A 45 -16.66 7.25 -3.71
C ASN A 45 -16.34 5.99 -4.54
N THR A 46 -16.14 4.87 -3.85
CA THR A 46 -15.73 3.59 -4.45
C THR A 46 -16.65 3.11 -5.58
N GLN A 47 -17.98 3.22 -5.42
CA GLN A 47 -18.92 2.78 -6.46
C GLN A 47 -18.87 3.67 -7.70
N LYS A 48 -18.77 5.00 -7.51
CA LYS A 48 -18.57 5.94 -8.62
C LYS A 48 -17.23 5.71 -9.31
N PHE A 49 -16.16 5.48 -8.54
CA PHE A 49 -14.84 5.16 -9.09
C PHE A 49 -14.86 3.89 -9.94
N ILE A 50 -15.47 2.81 -9.45
CA ILE A 50 -15.62 1.56 -10.20
C ILE A 50 -16.40 1.81 -11.49
N ASN A 51 -17.53 2.52 -11.42
CA ASN A 51 -18.34 2.83 -12.60
C ASN A 51 -17.59 3.72 -13.61
N ASP A 52 -16.84 4.70 -13.14
CA ASP A 52 -15.99 5.56 -13.96
C ASP A 52 -14.95 4.74 -14.72
N VAL A 53 -14.24 3.85 -14.01
CA VAL A 53 -13.25 2.95 -14.60
C VAL A 53 -13.89 2.02 -15.64
N ARG A 54 -15.05 1.46 -15.32
CA ARG A 54 -15.77 0.54 -16.23
C ARG A 54 -16.36 1.21 -17.48
N SER A 55 -16.34 2.54 -17.51
CA SER A 55 -16.81 3.34 -18.65
C SER A 55 -15.65 3.92 -19.46
N LEU A 56 -14.39 3.65 -19.11
CA LEU A 56 -13.24 4.21 -19.83
C LEU A 56 -13.16 3.66 -21.25
N GLU A 57 -12.78 4.52 -22.18
CA GLU A 57 -12.48 4.15 -23.56
C GLU A 57 -11.01 4.45 -23.84
N PHE A 58 -10.25 3.40 -24.17
CA PHE A 58 -8.85 3.51 -24.57
C PHE A 58 -8.69 3.15 -26.04
N PRO A 59 -7.80 3.83 -26.77
CA PRO A 59 -7.44 3.42 -28.13
C PRO A 59 -6.74 2.06 -28.10
N ASP A 60 -7.16 1.16 -28.99
CA ASP A 60 -6.56 -0.17 -29.11
C ASP A 60 -5.08 -0.09 -29.52
N GLY A 61 -4.29 -1.09 -29.08
CA GLY A 61 -2.90 -1.27 -29.50
C GLY A 61 -1.87 -0.38 -28.80
N LYS A 62 -2.27 0.53 -27.90
CA LYS A 62 -1.36 1.36 -27.12
C LYS A 62 -1.18 0.85 -25.70
N ILE A 63 0.02 1.01 -25.15
CA ILE A 63 0.30 0.72 -23.74
C ILE A 63 -0.19 1.90 -22.89
N ILE A 64 -1.04 1.63 -21.89
CA ILE A 64 -1.53 2.65 -20.97
C ILE A 64 -0.47 2.95 -19.93
N VAL A 65 -0.09 4.22 -19.80
CA VAL A 65 0.90 4.69 -18.82
C VAL A 65 0.24 5.69 -17.89
N LEU A 66 0.18 5.34 -16.60
CA LEU A 66 -0.46 6.12 -15.56
C LEU A 66 0.58 6.93 -14.79
N TYR A 67 0.31 8.20 -14.56
CA TYR A 67 1.19 9.07 -13.77
C TYR A 67 0.38 10.14 -13.04
N ASP A 68 0.98 10.80 -12.06
CA ASP A 68 0.42 11.93 -11.32
C ASP A 68 1.53 12.95 -11.02
N SER A 69 1.33 13.84 -10.05
CA SER A 69 2.31 14.85 -9.64
C SER A 69 3.58 14.27 -8.99
N GLY A 70 3.66 12.94 -8.82
CA GLY A 70 4.81 12.21 -8.27
C GLY A 70 4.60 11.71 -6.85
N ASP A 71 3.41 11.86 -6.28
CA ASP A 71 3.05 11.30 -4.96
C ASP A 71 2.45 9.88 -5.04
N TYR A 72 2.22 9.41 -6.27
CA TYR A 72 1.70 8.11 -6.65
C TYR A 72 0.28 7.80 -6.14
N GLN A 73 -0.43 8.74 -5.52
CA GLN A 73 -1.73 8.45 -4.92
C GLN A 73 -2.79 8.16 -5.99
N GLY A 74 -2.91 9.07 -6.96
CA GLY A 74 -3.90 8.93 -8.02
C GLY A 74 -3.53 7.81 -8.97
N SER A 75 -2.29 7.82 -9.45
CA SER A 75 -1.81 6.88 -10.48
C SER A 75 -1.86 5.42 -10.01
N THR A 76 -1.54 5.13 -8.74
CA THR A 76 -1.61 3.75 -8.23
C THR A 76 -3.05 3.30 -7.94
N LYS A 77 -3.95 4.19 -7.50
CA LYS A 77 -5.38 3.86 -7.39
C LYS A 77 -5.97 3.55 -8.77
N ALA A 78 -5.66 4.38 -9.77
CA ALA A 78 -6.05 4.15 -11.15
C ALA A 78 -5.50 2.82 -11.68
N TYR A 79 -4.23 2.49 -11.39
CA TYR A 79 -3.59 1.24 -11.80
C TYR A 79 -4.41 0.03 -11.37
N TRP A 80 -4.81 -0.04 -10.10
CA TRP A 80 -5.59 -1.18 -9.60
C TRP A 80 -7.01 -1.22 -10.18
N GLY A 81 -7.63 -0.07 -10.39
CA GLY A 81 -8.93 0.02 -11.06
C GLY A 81 -8.86 -0.49 -12.50
N LEU A 82 -7.94 0.03 -13.31
CA LEU A 82 -7.76 -0.37 -14.71
C LEU A 82 -7.37 -1.86 -14.81
N LYS A 83 -6.52 -2.35 -13.91
CA LYS A 83 -6.16 -3.77 -13.84
C LYS A 83 -7.37 -4.65 -13.52
N ALA A 84 -8.24 -4.21 -12.61
CA ALA A 84 -9.49 -4.91 -12.34
C ALA A 84 -10.45 -4.87 -13.54
N ALA A 85 -10.40 -3.84 -14.38
CA ALA A 85 -11.17 -3.75 -15.61
C ALA A 85 -10.59 -4.55 -16.80
N GLY A 86 -9.48 -5.25 -16.60
CA GLY A 86 -8.85 -6.12 -17.61
C GLY A 86 -7.78 -5.44 -18.46
N PHE A 87 -7.40 -4.19 -18.15
CA PHE A 87 -6.25 -3.56 -18.77
C PHE A 87 -4.94 -3.98 -18.10
N GLU A 88 -3.82 -3.81 -18.80
CA GLU A 88 -2.47 -4.02 -18.26
C GLU A 88 -1.68 -2.71 -18.25
N PRO A 89 -2.08 -1.73 -17.38
CA PRO A 89 -1.41 -0.44 -17.33
C PRO A 89 0.01 -0.55 -16.76
N ARG A 90 0.84 0.44 -17.07
CA ARG A 90 2.16 0.66 -16.45
C ARG A 90 2.11 1.94 -15.61
N LEU A 91 2.87 1.98 -14.53
CA LEU A 91 3.03 3.16 -13.69
C LEU A 91 4.31 3.92 -14.09
N LEU A 92 4.18 5.18 -14.49
CA LEU A 92 5.33 6.02 -14.78
C LEU A 92 6.08 6.32 -13.48
N LEU A 93 7.39 6.10 -13.49
CA LEU A 93 8.27 6.52 -12.41
C LEU A 93 8.41 8.04 -12.38
N ARG A 94 8.74 8.57 -11.20
CA ARG A 94 8.96 10.00 -11.00
C ARG A 94 9.97 10.54 -12.01
N ILE A 95 9.59 11.61 -12.70
CA ILE A 95 10.45 12.29 -13.67
C ILE A 95 11.44 13.17 -12.90
N ASN A 96 12.68 12.71 -12.76
CA ASN A 96 13.77 13.50 -12.17
C ASN A 96 14.42 14.43 -13.20
N THR A 97 14.46 14.00 -14.46
CA THR A 97 15.01 14.77 -15.59
C THR A 97 14.12 14.52 -16.80
N LEU A 98 13.72 15.60 -17.47
CA LEU A 98 12.89 15.52 -18.67
C LEU A 98 13.77 15.10 -19.86
N PRO A 99 13.52 13.95 -20.51
CA PRO A 99 14.29 13.55 -21.67
C PRO A 99 14.07 14.48 -22.87
N ASP A 100 15.05 14.54 -23.76
CA ASP A 100 14.93 15.27 -25.03
C ASP A 100 13.72 14.76 -25.85
N GLY A 101 13.01 15.70 -26.47
CA GLY A 101 11.82 15.40 -27.28
C GLY A 101 10.54 15.18 -26.48
N VAL A 102 10.57 15.23 -25.14
CA VAL A 102 9.37 15.28 -24.31
C VAL A 102 9.04 16.73 -23.97
N THR A 103 7.80 17.14 -24.22
CA THR A 103 7.31 18.47 -23.87
C THR A 103 6.31 18.38 -22.72
N ILE A 104 6.45 19.29 -21.75
CA ILE A 104 5.45 19.50 -20.69
C ILE A 104 4.59 20.69 -21.08
N THR A 105 3.29 20.45 -21.29
CA THR A 105 2.31 21.49 -21.58
C THR A 105 1.72 22.03 -20.26
N PRO A 106 1.70 23.35 -20.03
CA PRO A 106 1.07 23.93 -18.86
C PRO A 106 -0.46 23.74 -18.83
N GLY A 107 -1.03 23.64 -17.63
CA GLY A 107 -2.47 23.48 -17.42
C GLY A 107 -2.93 22.02 -17.35
N SER A 108 -4.23 21.78 -17.56
CA SER A 108 -4.83 20.45 -17.49
C SER A 108 -4.93 19.79 -18.87
N PRO A 109 -4.62 18.48 -19.00
CA PRO A 109 -4.91 17.74 -20.23
C PRO A 109 -6.42 17.61 -20.47
N PRO A 110 -6.84 17.30 -21.71
CA PRO A 110 -8.23 16.96 -22.00
C PRO A 110 -8.66 15.73 -21.19
N LEU A 111 -9.92 15.69 -20.77
CA LEU A 111 -10.47 14.54 -20.05
C LEU A 111 -10.42 13.28 -20.92
N ILE A 112 -10.08 12.15 -20.28
CA ILE A 112 -10.15 10.85 -20.93
C ILE A 112 -11.59 10.54 -21.32
N LYS A 113 -11.76 9.92 -22.49
CA LYS A 113 -13.08 9.58 -23.01
C LYS A 113 -13.74 8.50 -22.15
N LYS A 114 -15.04 8.69 -21.89
CA LYS A 114 -15.91 7.73 -21.22
C LYS A 114 -17.12 7.45 -22.08
N SER A 115 -17.55 6.20 -22.09
CA SER A 115 -18.85 5.80 -22.63
C SER A 115 -19.98 6.36 -21.77
N SER A 116 -21.20 6.38 -22.32
CA SER A 116 -22.40 6.79 -21.59
C SER A 116 -22.79 5.81 -20.47
N SER A 117 -22.33 4.55 -20.55
CA SER A 117 -22.63 3.50 -19.58
C SER A 117 -21.43 2.59 -19.35
N ALA A 118 -21.27 2.13 -18.10
CA ALA A 118 -20.26 1.14 -17.71
C ALA A 118 -20.47 -0.18 -18.45
N TYR A 119 -19.47 -0.61 -19.21
CA TYR A 119 -19.55 -1.80 -20.08
C TYR A 119 -18.40 -2.79 -19.84
N LEU A 120 -17.27 -2.32 -19.31
CA LEU A 120 -16.13 -3.20 -19.01
C LEU A 120 -16.44 -4.10 -17.80
N PRO A 121 -15.84 -5.31 -17.75
CA PRO A 121 -15.87 -6.13 -16.54
C PRO A 121 -15.15 -5.41 -15.39
N PHE A 122 -15.33 -5.88 -14.16
CA PHE A 122 -14.53 -5.43 -13.02
C PHE A 122 -14.27 -6.61 -12.08
N ASN A 123 -13.00 -6.98 -11.97
CA ASN A 123 -12.56 -8.13 -11.19
C ASN A 123 -12.32 -7.73 -9.72
N ASN A 124 -13.32 -7.97 -8.88
CA ASN A 124 -13.23 -7.72 -7.44
C ASN A 124 -12.13 -8.55 -6.75
N GLN A 125 -11.56 -9.59 -7.38
CA GLN A 125 -10.42 -10.31 -6.82
C GLN A 125 -9.10 -9.54 -6.97
N VAL A 126 -9.01 -8.58 -7.88
CA VAL A 126 -7.84 -7.71 -8.09
C VAL A 126 -7.96 -6.45 -7.22
N ALA A 127 -9.11 -5.78 -7.28
CA ALA A 127 -9.40 -4.59 -6.51
C ALA A 127 -10.70 -4.80 -5.71
N LEU A 128 -10.56 -4.98 -4.40
CA LEU A 128 -11.62 -5.38 -3.47
C LEU A 128 -12.31 -4.15 -2.89
N THR A 129 -13.63 -4.21 -2.70
CA THR A 129 -14.30 -3.31 -1.75
C THR A 129 -14.14 -3.82 -0.30
N LYS A 130 -14.49 -2.99 0.67
CA LYS A 130 -14.58 -3.35 2.09
C LYS A 130 -15.54 -4.54 2.27
N THR A 131 -16.69 -4.51 1.61
CA THR A 131 -17.68 -5.59 1.67
C THR A 131 -17.12 -6.88 1.08
N ASP A 132 -16.39 -6.82 -0.04
CA ASP A 132 -15.74 -8.01 -0.61
C ASP A 132 -14.71 -8.59 0.37
N LEU A 133 -13.93 -7.73 1.06
CA LEU A 133 -12.94 -8.17 2.05
C LEU A 133 -13.61 -8.90 3.22
N GLU A 134 -14.69 -8.35 3.77
CA GLU A 134 -15.42 -8.90 4.93
C GLU A 134 -16.03 -10.27 4.62
N GLN A 135 -16.46 -10.50 3.37
CA GLN A 135 -17.04 -11.77 2.92
C GLN A 135 -15.99 -12.81 2.51
N LYS A 136 -14.72 -12.42 2.38
CA LYS A 136 -13.69 -13.27 1.77
C LYS A 136 -13.00 -14.17 2.79
N ASN A 137 -13.15 -15.48 2.59
CA ASN A 137 -12.34 -16.49 3.28
C ASN A 137 -10.90 -16.47 2.75
N SER A 138 -10.00 -15.77 3.45
CA SER A 138 -8.62 -15.52 3.02
C SER A 138 -7.62 -16.61 3.46
N PHE A 139 -8.00 -17.89 3.45
CA PHE A 139 -7.13 -18.97 3.96
C PHE A 139 -5.74 -19.04 3.27
N PHE A 140 -5.69 -18.72 1.96
CA PHE A 140 -4.45 -18.76 1.16
C PHE A 140 -3.75 -17.41 0.99
N GLN A 141 -4.42 -16.30 1.35
CA GLN A 141 -3.89 -14.95 1.19
C GLN A 141 -3.64 -14.32 2.56
N GLN A 142 -2.48 -13.67 2.73
CA GLN A 142 -2.22 -12.92 3.95
C GLN A 142 -2.78 -11.50 3.84
N LEU A 143 -3.24 -10.94 4.97
CA LEU A 143 -3.60 -9.53 5.06
C LEU A 143 -2.35 -8.71 5.39
N VAL A 144 -2.04 -7.70 4.57
CA VAL A 144 -0.89 -6.81 4.77
C VAL A 144 -1.37 -5.37 4.91
N GLN A 145 -1.15 -4.77 6.08
CA GLN A 145 -1.47 -3.36 6.29
C GLN A 145 -0.28 -2.48 5.89
N ILE A 146 -0.52 -1.49 5.02
CA ILE A 146 0.49 -0.51 4.60
C ILE A 146 -0.10 0.88 4.73
N ASN A 147 0.28 1.57 5.82
CA ASN A 147 -0.15 2.95 6.09
C ASN A 147 0.89 3.99 5.65
N TYR A 148 2.15 3.59 5.52
CA TYR A 148 3.27 4.48 5.23
C TYR A 148 4.34 3.76 4.43
N ILE A 149 5.03 4.50 3.56
CA ILE A 149 6.19 4.07 2.78
C ILE A 149 7.25 5.17 2.97
N ALA A 150 8.37 4.81 3.59
CA ALA A 150 9.38 5.73 4.11
C ALA A 150 10.63 5.85 3.23
N PHE A 151 10.57 5.30 2.02
CA PHE A 151 11.72 5.13 1.14
C PHE A 151 11.32 5.46 -0.29
N ASP A 152 12.31 5.90 -1.06
CA ASP A 152 12.16 6.09 -2.49
C ASP A 152 12.26 4.74 -3.22
N ILE A 153 11.51 4.61 -4.30
CA ILE A 153 11.49 3.40 -5.13
C ILE A 153 12.39 3.52 -6.35
N THR A 154 12.95 4.70 -6.58
CA THR A 154 13.81 5.01 -7.72
C THR A 154 15.24 5.30 -7.29
N ASP A 155 16.20 5.04 -8.17
CA ASP A 155 17.56 5.52 -8.03
C ASP A 155 17.70 7.00 -8.47
N ALA A 156 18.95 7.49 -8.46
CA ALA A 156 19.28 8.87 -8.85
C ALA A 156 18.94 9.17 -10.32
N ASP A 157 18.97 8.16 -11.18
CA ASP A 157 18.68 8.26 -12.62
C ASP A 157 17.18 8.16 -12.93
N GLY A 158 16.34 7.98 -11.90
CA GLY A 158 14.88 7.85 -12.04
C GLY A 158 14.43 6.46 -12.47
N GLN A 159 15.32 5.46 -12.42
CA GLN A 159 14.99 4.06 -12.71
C GLN A 159 14.47 3.36 -11.46
N ILE A 160 13.67 2.31 -11.63
CA ILE A 160 13.17 1.51 -10.49
C ILE A 160 14.34 0.78 -9.82
N LEU A 161 14.38 0.82 -8.48
CA LEU A 161 15.36 0.05 -7.73
C LEU A 161 15.19 -1.47 -7.97
N PRO A 162 16.27 -2.25 -7.91
CA PRO A 162 16.20 -3.70 -7.98
C PRO A 162 15.24 -4.29 -6.95
N SER A 163 14.51 -5.35 -7.32
CA SER A 163 13.46 -5.94 -6.49
C SER A 163 13.94 -6.40 -5.11
N ASN A 164 15.18 -6.89 -5.00
CA ASN A 164 15.81 -7.26 -3.73
C ASN A 164 16.06 -6.04 -2.82
N GLN A 165 16.43 -4.88 -3.38
CA GLN A 165 16.63 -3.67 -2.59
C GLN A 165 15.29 -3.13 -2.08
N ILE A 166 14.26 -3.07 -2.93
CA ILE A 166 12.91 -2.68 -2.50
C ILE A 166 12.38 -3.63 -1.43
N LEU A 167 12.61 -4.94 -1.58
CA LEU A 167 12.24 -5.94 -0.58
C LEU A 167 12.89 -5.66 0.79
N GLU A 168 14.18 -5.36 0.82
CA GLU A 168 14.90 -4.99 2.03
C GLU A 168 14.36 -3.69 2.65
N MET A 169 14.13 -2.66 1.84
CA MET A 169 13.55 -1.39 2.29
C MET A 169 12.15 -1.57 2.88
N MET A 170 11.31 -2.41 2.27
CA MET A 170 9.97 -2.74 2.80
C MET A 170 10.05 -3.41 4.17
N LYS A 171 10.95 -4.39 4.33
CA LYS A 171 11.17 -5.07 5.62
C LYS A 171 11.70 -4.11 6.68
N ASN A 172 12.69 -3.28 6.33
CA ASN A 172 13.29 -2.29 7.23
C ASN A 172 12.30 -1.20 7.63
N SER A 173 11.31 -0.90 6.77
CA SER A 173 10.20 0.02 7.06
C SER A 173 9.09 -0.60 7.91
N GLY A 174 9.25 -1.86 8.35
CA GLY A 174 8.29 -2.55 9.21
C GLY A 174 7.08 -3.15 8.48
N ILE A 175 7.09 -3.22 7.15
CA ILE A 175 6.03 -3.89 6.38
C ILE A 175 6.22 -5.41 6.52
N ARG A 176 5.31 -6.07 7.23
CA ARG A 176 5.40 -7.49 7.55
C ARG A 176 4.61 -8.35 6.55
N PHE A 177 5.27 -9.29 5.90
CA PHE A 177 4.66 -10.24 4.98
C PHE A 177 5.54 -11.48 4.75
N VAL A 178 4.93 -12.55 4.26
CA VAL A 178 5.56 -13.81 3.82
C VAL A 178 5.67 -13.81 2.29
N ILE A 179 6.89 -13.89 1.76
CA ILE A 179 7.18 -13.74 0.32
C ILE A 179 6.43 -14.76 -0.55
N ASN A 180 6.27 -15.99 -0.07
CA ASN A 180 5.72 -17.10 -0.86
C ASN A 180 4.19 -17.22 -0.81
N ARG A 181 3.47 -16.23 -0.26
CA ARG A 181 2.00 -16.22 -0.18
C ARG A 181 1.41 -15.05 -0.96
N GLY A 182 0.21 -15.25 -1.51
CA GLY A 182 -0.57 -14.15 -2.05
C GLY A 182 -0.97 -13.18 -0.94
N SER A 183 -1.22 -11.92 -1.30
CA SER A 183 -1.51 -10.86 -0.32
C SER A 183 -2.77 -10.09 -0.68
N ILE A 184 -3.52 -9.68 0.35
CA ILE A 184 -4.54 -8.65 0.26
C ILE A 184 -4.02 -7.44 1.05
N VAL A 185 -3.87 -6.31 0.37
CA VAL A 185 -3.23 -5.12 0.92
C VAL A 185 -4.28 -4.06 1.23
N PHE A 186 -4.16 -3.45 2.41
CA PHE A 186 -5.07 -2.42 2.89
C PHE A 186 -4.34 -1.33 3.68
N GLY A 187 -5.01 -0.20 3.91
CA GLY A 187 -4.43 0.97 4.60
C GLY A 187 -4.14 2.15 3.66
N LYS A 188 -3.61 3.25 4.21
CA LYS A 188 -3.48 4.54 3.51
C LYS A 188 -2.58 4.52 2.27
N LYS A 189 -1.58 3.64 2.24
CA LYS A 189 -0.63 3.48 1.12
C LYS A 189 -0.78 2.11 0.45
N ALA A 190 -1.96 1.51 0.54
CA ALA A 190 -2.23 0.17 0.02
C ALA A 190 -2.02 0.06 -1.50
N PHE A 191 -2.38 1.07 -2.27
CA PHE A 191 -2.25 1.03 -3.73
C PHE A 191 -0.79 0.93 -4.19
N LEU A 192 0.07 1.84 -3.76
CA LEU A 192 1.50 1.79 -4.03
C LEU A 192 2.15 0.57 -3.37
N GLY A 193 1.85 0.33 -2.09
CA GLY A 193 2.42 -0.79 -1.34
C GLY A 193 2.07 -2.16 -1.94
N GLY A 194 0.85 -2.31 -2.47
CA GLY A 194 0.43 -3.51 -3.19
C GLY A 194 1.17 -3.68 -4.51
N LEU A 195 1.44 -2.58 -5.22
CA LEU A 195 2.22 -2.61 -6.45
C LEU A 195 3.67 -3.05 -6.19
N LEU A 196 4.28 -2.49 -5.14
CA LEU A 196 5.61 -2.87 -4.69
C LEU A 196 5.67 -4.33 -4.24
N LEU A 197 4.68 -4.80 -3.47
CA LEU A 197 4.58 -6.21 -3.09
C LEU A 197 4.49 -7.12 -4.32
N ALA A 198 3.67 -6.76 -5.31
CA ALA A 198 3.55 -7.54 -6.54
C ALA A 198 4.90 -7.60 -7.30
N TYR A 199 5.61 -6.47 -7.36
CA TYR A 199 6.93 -6.36 -7.99
C TYR A 199 8.00 -7.22 -7.28
N VAL A 200 8.10 -7.15 -5.95
CA VAL A 200 9.18 -7.83 -5.21
C VAL A 200 8.92 -9.31 -4.96
N THR A 201 7.66 -9.75 -4.92
CA THR A 201 7.31 -11.15 -4.65
C THR A 201 6.98 -11.95 -5.90
N GLY A 202 6.55 -11.29 -6.98
CA GLY A 202 5.98 -11.97 -8.15
C GLY A 202 4.73 -12.80 -7.84
N LYS A 203 4.08 -12.59 -6.70
CA LYS A 203 2.86 -13.31 -6.27
C LYS A 203 1.59 -12.51 -6.58
N SER A 204 0.45 -13.18 -6.47
CA SER A 204 -0.87 -12.55 -6.59
C SER A 204 -1.07 -11.53 -5.46
N VAL A 205 -1.40 -10.29 -5.82
CA VAL A 205 -1.75 -9.23 -4.88
C VAL A 205 -3.12 -8.69 -5.25
N SER A 206 -3.98 -8.56 -4.23
CA SER A 206 -5.24 -7.83 -4.27
C SER A 206 -5.11 -6.57 -3.42
N VAL A 207 -5.80 -5.49 -3.78
CA VAL A 207 -5.81 -4.24 -2.98
C VAL A 207 -7.24 -3.86 -2.62
N VAL A 208 -7.44 -3.42 -1.38
CA VAL A 208 -8.72 -2.88 -0.92
C VAL A 208 -8.83 -1.41 -1.33
N ILE A 209 -9.86 -1.07 -2.10
CA ILE A 209 -10.08 0.27 -2.65
C ILE A 209 -10.58 1.23 -1.57
N ASP A 210 -11.38 0.72 -0.64
CA ASP A 210 -11.92 1.48 0.47
C ASP A 210 -10.83 1.76 1.52
N GLU A 211 -10.82 2.97 2.07
CA GLU A 211 -9.95 3.29 3.20
C GLU A 211 -10.46 2.55 4.45
N ILE A 212 -9.73 1.51 4.85
CA ILE A 212 -10.00 0.74 6.06
C ILE A 212 -8.81 0.82 7.02
N GLN A 213 -9.07 1.20 8.27
CA GLN A 213 -8.02 1.29 9.30
C GLN A 213 -7.73 -0.05 9.95
N ARG A 214 -8.76 -0.91 10.10
CA ARG A 214 -8.66 -2.31 10.54
C ARG A 214 -9.78 -3.09 9.84
N PRO A 215 -9.50 -4.25 9.23
CA PRO A 215 -10.56 -5.20 8.91
C PRO A 215 -11.21 -5.56 10.25
N MET A 216 -12.53 -5.45 10.39
CA MET A 216 -13.21 -5.98 11.57
C MET A 216 -12.81 -7.45 11.73
N ASP A 217 -12.52 -7.85 12.97
CA ASP A 217 -11.89 -9.13 13.32
C ASP A 217 -12.45 -10.29 12.50
N VAL A 218 -11.73 -10.67 11.44
CA VAL A 218 -11.95 -11.96 10.78
C VAL A 218 -11.53 -12.99 11.80
N GLU A 219 -12.50 -13.59 12.48
CA GLU A 219 -12.30 -14.59 13.52
C GLU A 219 -11.29 -15.63 13.03
N ARG A 220 -10.10 -15.60 13.64
CA ARG A 220 -9.02 -16.56 13.36
C ARG A 220 -9.50 -17.95 13.75
N GLN A 221 -9.99 -18.73 12.79
CA GLN A 221 -10.17 -20.16 12.95
C GLN A 221 -8.79 -20.81 13.17
N LYS A 222 -8.61 -21.38 14.36
CA LYS A 222 -7.40 -22.10 14.81
C LYS A 222 -7.23 -23.39 14.00
N SER A 223 -6.01 -23.66 13.52
CA SER A 223 -5.56 -24.98 13.08
C SER A 223 -4.37 -25.44 13.94
N GLN A 224 -4.54 -26.56 14.65
CA GLN A 224 -3.51 -27.39 15.32
C GLN A 224 -2.59 -28.07 14.28
N ASP A 225 -1.38 -28.58 14.54
CA ASP A 225 -0.27 -28.35 15.49
C ASP A 225 0.89 -29.27 15.02
N PHE A 226 2.15 -28.94 15.30
CA PHE A 226 3.26 -29.88 15.60
C PHE A 226 4.55 -29.12 15.98
N GLY A 227 4.92 -29.16 17.27
CA GLY A 227 6.31 -29.24 17.75
C GLY A 227 6.89 -28.09 18.60
N GLU A 228 6.73 -28.20 19.94
CA GLU A 228 7.59 -27.82 21.12
C GLU A 228 8.68 -26.72 20.98
N VAL A 229 8.90 -25.79 21.94
CA VAL A 229 9.34 -25.99 23.33
C VAL A 229 8.98 -24.79 24.24
N SER A 230 8.50 -25.15 25.44
CA SER A 230 8.38 -24.51 26.77
C SER A 230 9.08 -23.17 27.09
N GLN A 231 8.34 -22.24 27.72
CA GLN A 231 8.64 -21.74 29.09
C GLN A 231 7.48 -20.88 29.65
N SER A 232 7.17 -21.14 30.91
CA SER A 232 6.03 -20.69 31.73
C SER A 232 6.21 -19.31 32.35
N LEU A 233 5.12 -18.53 32.44
CA LEU A 233 4.92 -17.47 33.42
C LEU A 233 3.41 -17.33 33.70
N GLU A 234 3.00 -17.78 34.88
CA GLU A 234 1.64 -17.65 35.42
C GLU A 234 1.43 -16.24 35.98
N ILE A 235 0.29 -15.63 35.68
CA ILE A 235 -0.25 -14.51 36.45
C ILE A 235 -1.66 -14.92 36.90
N TYR A 236 -1.80 -15.07 38.21
CA TYR A 236 -3.07 -15.18 38.92
C TYR A 236 -3.81 -13.83 38.85
N ASP A 237 -5.09 -13.86 38.53
CA ASP A 237 -6.03 -12.95 39.18
C ASP A 237 -7.39 -13.62 39.41
N ARG A 238 -7.92 -13.42 40.62
CA ARG A 238 -9.03 -14.16 41.22
C ARG A 238 -10.09 -13.14 41.66
N LYS A 239 -11.36 -13.54 41.51
CA LYS A 239 -12.62 -12.89 41.98
C LYS A 239 -13.14 -11.82 41.02
N ASN A 240 -14.42 -11.73 40.67
CA ASN A 240 -15.71 -12.34 41.03
C ASN A 240 -16.67 -11.76 39.96
N SER A 241 -17.82 -12.29 39.56
CA SER A 241 -18.60 -13.50 39.79
C SER A 241 -19.87 -13.29 38.94
N GLU A 242 -20.29 -14.33 38.20
CA GLU A 242 -21.70 -14.73 38.01
C GLU A 242 -22.62 -13.78 37.20
N GLU A 243 -23.40 -14.19 36.20
CA GLU A 243 -23.91 -15.49 35.77
C GLU A 243 -24.53 -15.28 34.38
N PHE A 244 -24.30 -16.18 33.42
CA PHE A 244 -25.37 -16.99 32.84
C PHE A 244 -24.79 -18.06 31.92
N ASN A 245 -24.96 -19.30 32.37
CA ASN A 245 -24.64 -20.53 31.66
C ASN A 245 -25.50 -20.67 30.39
N LYS A 246 -24.86 -21.04 29.28
CA LYS A 246 -25.35 -22.14 28.44
C LYS A 246 -24.17 -22.86 27.79
N ALA A 247 -24.10 -24.14 28.11
CA ALA A 247 -23.08 -25.09 27.71
C ALA A 247 -23.01 -25.25 26.19
N TYR A 248 -21.79 -25.15 25.65
CA TYR A 248 -21.29 -26.12 24.69
C TYR A 248 -19.83 -26.42 25.01
N ASP A 249 -19.62 -27.65 25.46
CA ASP A 249 -18.34 -28.35 25.53
C ASP A 249 -17.62 -28.25 24.19
N TYR A 250 -16.36 -27.82 24.13
CA TYR A 250 -15.32 -28.44 23.30
C TYR A 250 -13.92 -27.90 23.67
N LYS A 251 -13.00 -28.86 23.83
CA LYS A 251 -11.65 -28.77 24.42
C LYS A 251 -10.70 -27.80 23.70
N ALA A 252 -9.80 -27.21 24.49
CA ALA A 252 -8.70 -26.36 24.03
C ALA A 252 -7.37 -27.13 23.87
N THR A 253 -6.57 -26.81 22.84
CA THR A 253 -5.08 -26.64 22.85
C THR A 253 -4.61 -26.13 21.46
N ILE A 254 -4.18 -24.85 21.32
CA ILE A 254 -2.82 -24.28 21.04
C ILE A 254 -2.31 -24.55 19.59
N GLY A 255 -1.70 -23.64 18.80
CA GLY A 255 -0.98 -22.41 19.14
C GLY A 255 -1.04 -21.22 18.17
N LYS A 256 -0.55 -20.10 18.70
CA LYS A 256 -0.43 -18.76 18.11
C LYS A 256 1.05 -18.48 17.88
N GLN A 257 1.41 -17.76 16.82
CA GLN A 257 2.33 -16.62 16.98
C GLN A 257 1.90 -15.45 16.11
N GLY A 258 1.70 -14.31 16.76
CA GLY A 258 1.40 -13.01 16.19
C GLY A 258 1.42 -12.01 17.33
N VAL A 259 2.53 -11.30 17.47
CA VAL A 259 2.75 -10.32 18.54
C VAL A 259 2.26 -8.95 18.04
N SER A 260 1.31 -8.39 18.78
CA SER A 260 0.92 -6.98 18.74
C SER A 260 1.40 -6.35 20.04
N VAL A 261 2.13 -5.23 19.97
CA VAL A 261 2.44 -4.40 21.13
C VAL A 261 2.06 -2.98 20.76
N ASP A 262 0.82 -2.61 21.08
CA ASP A 262 0.47 -1.21 21.31
C ASP A 262 0.38 -1.07 22.83
N ALA A 263 1.42 -0.51 23.43
CA ALA A 263 1.34 0.06 24.78
C ALA A 263 1.68 1.54 24.67
N GLU A 264 0.72 2.35 25.10
CA GLU A 264 0.74 3.81 25.09
C GLU A 264 1.98 4.37 25.80
N LYS A 265 2.69 5.30 25.15
CA LYS A 265 3.52 6.28 25.86
C LYS A 265 2.77 7.61 25.90
N LYS A 266 2.08 7.86 27.02
CA LYS A 266 1.72 9.21 27.47
C LYS A 266 2.56 9.59 28.70
N LEU A 267 3.05 10.82 28.64
CA LEU A 267 3.91 11.51 29.60
C LEU A 267 3.32 11.61 31.01
N MET A 268 4.18 11.67 32.04
CA MET A 268 4.13 12.73 33.05
C MET A 268 5.42 12.81 33.90
N ASN A 269 5.97 14.02 33.98
CA ASN A 269 6.95 14.47 34.97
C ASN A 269 6.33 14.49 36.39
N GLN A 270 7.13 14.19 37.43
CA GLN A 270 7.47 15.13 38.53
C GLN A 270 8.22 14.45 39.70
N HIS A 271 9.35 15.07 40.04
CA HIS A 271 10.12 15.13 41.28
C HIS A 271 9.73 14.32 42.54
N LYS A 272 10.75 13.70 43.17
CA LYS A 272 11.20 14.08 44.54
C LYS A 272 12.61 13.55 44.89
N GLU A 273 13.36 14.41 45.58
CA GLU A 273 14.75 14.34 46.04
C GLU A 273 15.00 13.31 47.15
N ASN A 274 16.22 12.77 47.30
CA ASN A 274 17.26 13.28 48.24
C ASN A 274 18.47 12.33 48.46
N ARG A 275 19.67 12.96 48.48
CA ARG A 275 20.92 12.67 49.26
C ARG A 275 21.74 11.41 48.96
N THR A 276 23.09 11.35 49.03
CA THR A 276 24.22 12.30 49.24
C THR A 276 25.57 11.56 49.02
N LYS A 277 26.63 12.37 48.77
CA LYS A 277 28.07 12.21 49.12
C LYS A 277 29.07 11.64 48.10
N ASP A 278 30.14 12.44 47.95
CA ASP A 278 31.53 12.15 47.54
C ASP A 278 31.73 11.83 46.03
N THR A 279 32.54 12.53 45.22
CA THR A 279 33.86 13.13 45.43
C THR A 279 34.24 14.12 44.30
N ALA A 280 35.00 15.15 44.69
CA ALA A 280 36.10 15.87 43.99
C ALA A 280 35.94 16.45 42.56
N ILE A 281 36.06 17.78 42.54
CA ILE A 281 36.34 18.68 41.41
C ILE A 281 37.82 18.53 40.99
N CYS A 282 38.09 18.43 39.68
CA CYS A 282 39.39 18.81 39.11
C CYS A 282 39.19 19.97 38.14
N SER A 283 39.67 21.13 38.57
CA SER A 283 39.89 22.35 37.82
C SER A 283 41.16 22.22 36.96
N ASN A 284 41.08 22.70 35.72
CA ASN A 284 42.15 22.88 34.72
C ASN A 284 42.37 21.73 33.72
N CYS A 285 41.59 21.75 32.63
CA CYS A 285 42.09 21.42 31.30
C CYS A 285 41.54 22.47 30.30
N VAL A 286 42.37 23.47 29.99
CA VAL A 286 42.30 24.29 28.78
C VAL A 286 43.53 23.93 27.96
N VAL A 287 43.37 23.77 26.64
CA VAL A 287 44.30 24.07 25.51
C VAL A 287 43.68 23.33 24.30
N VAL A 288 43.37 23.88 23.12
CA VAL A 288 43.37 25.20 22.47
C VAL A 288 42.27 25.10 21.39
#